data_AF-A0A9W4CGD9-F1
#
_entry.id   AF-A0A9W4CGD9-F1
#
_cell.length_a   1.000
_cell.length_b   1.000
_cell.length_c   1.000
_cell.angle_alpha   90.00
_cell.angle_beta   90.00
_cell.angle_gamma   90.00
#
_symmetry.space_group_name_H-M   'P 1'
#
loop_
_entity.id
_entity.type
_entity.pdbx_description
1 polymer ?
#
loop_
_entity_poly.entity_id
_entity_poly.type
_entity_poly.pdbx_seq_one_letter_code
_entity_poly.pdbx_strand_id
1 'polypeptide(L)'
;MASIKILKPKLLSGTTSSQAAIEHFTRFQKKLKSLIDLWSNYPPNDALSPLRKQDLEWLISMAEHYRLRIQPSSQSLEFWQGYRDGKKSRRTIPAPDSRSLAPILLKSVNPSKSEQIYALGMRLGWCYVRLKNYLLRVTKEQKLNAAKQLKNSQPILSIIQEIQAMDNTDSLVSWGGLAERRFNS
;
A
#
# COMPACT_ATOMS: atom_id res chain seq x y z
N MET A 1 14.45 19.32 3.63
CA MET A 1 13.05 18.88 3.59
C MET A 1 12.63 18.71 2.13
N ALA A 2 12.51 17.47 1.65
CA ALA A 2 12.07 17.21 0.27
C ALA A 2 10.54 17.10 0.23
N SER A 3 9.89 18.02 -0.46
CA SER A 3 8.43 18.06 -0.62
C SER A 3 7.99 16.98 -1.62
N ILE A 4 7.28 15.96 -1.14
CA ILE A 4 6.73 14.91 -2.00
C ILE A 4 5.52 15.50 -2.73
N LYS A 5 5.74 15.98 -3.95
CA LYS A 5 4.68 16.47 -4.83
C LYS A 5 3.79 15.31 -5.26
N ILE A 6 2.53 15.34 -4.83
CA ILE A 6 1.47 14.48 -5.38
C ILE A 6 1.29 14.87 -6.85
N LEU A 7 1.61 13.94 -7.76
CA LEU A 7 1.47 14.14 -9.20
C LEU A 7 -0.02 14.18 -9.60
N LYS A 8 -0.44 15.29 -10.22
CA LYS A 8 -1.74 15.42 -10.86
C LYS A 8 -1.80 14.52 -12.10
N PRO A 9 -2.90 13.80 -12.34
CA PRO A 9 -3.06 13.00 -13.56
C PRO A 9 -3.16 13.93 -14.78
N LYS A 10 -2.18 13.85 -15.68
CA LYS A 10 -2.29 14.37 -17.05
C LYS A 10 -2.79 13.22 -17.92
N LEU A 11 -4.03 13.31 -18.39
CA LEU A 11 -4.60 12.40 -19.39
C LEU A 11 -3.80 12.60 -20.68
N LEU A 12 -2.91 11.66 -20.98
CA LEU A 12 -2.32 11.55 -22.31
C LEU A 12 -3.38 10.92 -23.21
N SER A 13 -3.89 11.74 -24.14
CA SER A 13 -4.84 11.34 -25.17
C SER A 13 -4.19 10.29 -26.07
N GLY A 14 -4.73 9.08 -26.03
CA GLY A 14 -4.43 8.04 -27.00
C GLY A 14 -3.97 6.73 -26.38
N THR A 15 -4.77 6.14 -25.49
CA THR A 15 -4.70 4.70 -25.15
C THR A 15 -5.99 4.24 -24.45
N THR A 16 -6.54 3.10 -24.86
CA THR A 16 -7.71 2.42 -24.26
C THR A 16 -7.34 1.75 -22.93
N SER A 17 -6.92 2.54 -21.94
CA SER A 17 -6.86 2.03 -20.56
C SER A 17 -8.27 1.71 -20.09
N SER A 18 -8.51 0.48 -19.64
CA SER A 18 -9.81 0.11 -19.09
C SER A 18 -10.15 0.99 -17.88
N GLN A 19 -11.42 1.32 -17.71
CA GLN A 19 -11.93 2.08 -16.56
C GLN A 19 -11.52 1.43 -15.22
N ALA A 20 -11.55 0.09 -15.16
CA ALA A 20 -11.11 -0.69 -14.02
C ALA A 20 -9.63 -0.44 -13.66
N ALA A 21 -8.73 -0.33 -14.64
CA ALA A 21 -7.31 -0.05 -14.37
C ALA A 21 -7.08 1.36 -13.80
N ILE A 22 -7.86 2.34 -14.26
CA ILE A 22 -7.83 3.72 -13.75
C ILE A 22 -8.31 3.77 -12.29
N GLU A 23 -9.39 3.05 -11.98
CA GLU A 23 -9.91 2.92 -10.61
C GLU A 23 -8.91 2.24 -9.67
N HIS A 24 -8.28 1.16 -10.12
CA HIS A 24 -7.24 0.47 -9.35
C HIS A 24 -6.06 1.38 -9.03
N PHE A 25 -5.58 2.14 -10.03
CA PHE A 25 -4.51 3.11 -9.83
C PHE A 25 -4.89 4.21 -8.84
N THR A 26 -6.09 4.79 -9.00
CA THR A 26 -6.59 5.84 -8.10
C THR A 26 -6.67 5.33 -6.65
N ARG A 27 -7.15 4.10 -6.44
CA ARG A 27 -7.19 3.46 -5.11
C ARG A 27 -5.77 3.21 -4.57
N PHE A 28 -4.83 2.82 -5.41
CA PHE A 28 -3.43 2.64 -5.03
C PHE A 28 -2.79 3.97 -4.60
N GLN A 29 -2.98 5.06 -5.35
CA GLN A 29 -2.44 6.38 -4.99
C GLN A 29 -2.93 6.86 -3.62
N LYS A 30 -4.22 6.67 -3.30
CA LYS A 30 -4.78 6.99 -1.98
C LYS A 30 -4.09 6.18 -0.86
N LYS A 31 -3.87 4.90 -1.09
CA LYS A 31 -3.19 4.00 -0.13
C LYS A 31 -1.72 4.35 0.05
N LEU A 32 -1.02 4.66 -1.04
CA LEU A 32 0.37 5.09 -1.00
C LEU A 32 0.53 6.40 -0.23
N LYS A 33 -0.37 7.37 -0.45
CA LYS A 33 -0.40 8.62 0.34
C LYS A 33 -0.53 8.33 1.84
N SER A 34 -1.44 7.44 2.23
CA SER A 34 -1.57 7.05 3.64
C SER A 34 -0.29 6.44 4.22
N LEU A 35 0.48 5.66 3.45
CA LEU A 35 1.78 5.15 3.92
C LEU A 35 2.83 6.25 4.08
N ILE A 36 2.86 7.22 3.17
CA ILE A 36 3.75 8.40 3.26
C ILE A 36 3.41 9.22 4.51
N ASP A 37 2.11 9.45 4.76
CA ASP A 37 1.64 10.20 5.92
C ASP A 37 1.99 9.46 7.22
N LEU A 38 1.80 8.13 7.27
CA LEU A 38 2.20 7.31 8.42
C LEU A 38 3.71 7.35 8.66
N TRP A 39 4.52 7.21 7.61
CA TRP A 39 5.98 7.30 7.71
C TRP A 39 6.43 8.66 8.26
N SER A 40 5.78 9.73 7.82
CA SER A 40 6.15 11.11 8.20
C SER A 40 5.75 11.42 9.64
N ASN A 41 4.57 10.97 10.08
CA ASN A 41 4.04 11.22 11.42
C ASN A 41 4.62 10.28 12.49
N TYR A 42 4.97 9.05 12.10
CA TYR A 42 5.48 8.01 12.99
C TYR A 42 6.77 7.41 12.40
N PRO A 43 7.84 8.20 12.29
CA PRO A 43 9.09 7.75 11.69
C PRO A 43 9.67 6.58 12.50
N PRO A 44 9.93 5.43 11.86
CA PRO A 44 10.57 4.31 12.54
C PRO A 44 12.04 4.60 12.85
N ASN A 45 12.49 4.22 14.04
CA ASN A 45 13.88 4.36 14.49
C ASN A 45 14.56 2.99 14.77
N ASP A 46 14.01 1.91 14.21
CA ASP A 46 14.54 0.56 14.35
C ASP A 46 15.54 0.18 13.23
N ALA A 47 16.22 -0.95 13.38
CA ALA A 47 17.18 -1.46 12.42
C ALA A 47 16.59 -1.78 11.03
N LEU A 48 15.26 -1.95 10.92
CA LEU A 48 14.58 -2.23 9.65
C LEU A 48 14.17 -0.94 8.92
N SER A 49 14.22 0.21 9.59
CA SER A 49 13.83 1.51 9.03
C SER A 49 14.51 1.82 7.69
N PRO A 50 15.84 1.65 7.51
CA PRO A 50 16.47 1.93 6.22
C PRO A 50 15.92 1.09 5.06
N LEU A 51 15.71 -0.22 5.30
CA LEU A 51 15.15 -1.13 4.31
C LEU A 51 13.69 -0.77 3.96
N ARG A 52 12.92 -0.36 4.97
CA ARG A 52 11.51 0.00 4.79
C ARG A 52 11.34 1.38 4.12
N LYS A 53 12.33 2.25 4.26
CA LYS A 53 12.40 3.50 3.50
C LYS A 53 12.62 3.23 2.01
N GLN A 54 13.50 2.29 1.67
CA GLN A 54 13.70 1.85 0.28
C GLN A 54 12.41 1.28 -0.32
N ASP A 55 11.65 0.49 0.46
CA ASP A 55 10.34 0.00 0.05
C ASP A 55 9.39 1.15 -0.31
N LEU A 56 9.32 2.18 0.53
CA LEU A 56 8.47 3.36 0.31
C LEU A 56 8.88 4.13 -0.95
N GLU A 57 10.17 4.40 -1.11
CA GLU A 57 10.73 5.09 -2.28
C GLU A 57 10.46 4.30 -3.58
N TRP A 58 10.60 2.98 -3.52
CA TRP A 58 10.30 2.10 -4.63
C TRP A 58 8.81 2.10 -5.00
N LEU A 59 7.89 2.07 -4.02
CA LEU A 59 6.45 2.20 -4.28
C LEU A 59 6.09 3.53 -4.95
N ILE A 60 6.73 4.63 -4.54
CA ILE A 60 6.55 5.96 -5.14
C ILE A 60 7.04 5.95 -6.60
N SER A 61 8.25 5.44 -6.83
CA SER A 61 8.81 5.31 -8.18
C SER A 61 7.91 4.46 -9.09
N MET A 62 7.37 3.36 -8.57
CA MET A 62 6.50 2.48 -9.34
C MET A 62 5.13 3.07 -9.66
N ALA A 63 4.59 3.97 -8.82
CA ALA A 63 3.38 4.70 -9.14
C ALA A 63 3.57 5.53 -10.43
N GLU A 64 4.73 6.19 -10.56
CA GLU A 64 5.05 7.00 -11.73
C GLU A 64 5.40 6.12 -12.95
N HIS A 65 6.14 5.04 -12.74
CA HIS A 65 6.42 4.07 -13.81
C HIS A 65 5.13 3.48 -14.38
N TYR A 66 4.18 3.09 -13.53
CA TYR A 66 2.88 2.60 -13.97
C TYR A 66 2.18 3.66 -14.83
N ARG A 67 2.06 4.91 -14.34
CA ARG A 67 1.38 6.00 -15.04
C ARG A 67 1.96 6.27 -16.43
N LEU A 68 3.29 6.26 -16.55
CA LEU A 68 3.98 6.62 -17.79
C LEU A 68 4.15 5.46 -18.77
N ARG A 69 4.27 4.22 -18.27
CA ARG A 69 4.72 3.08 -19.08
C ARG A 69 3.72 1.92 -19.16
N ILE A 70 2.85 1.75 -18.17
CA ILE A 70 1.97 0.58 -18.07
C ILE A 70 0.50 0.97 -18.29
N GLN A 71 0.02 2.05 -17.66
CA GLN A 71 -1.35 2.53 -17.78
C GLN A 71 -1.81 2.71 -19.23
N PRO A 72 -0.99 3.26 -20.15
CA PRO A 72 -1.41 3.38 -21.55
C PRO A 72 -1.48 2.01 -22.25
N SER A 73 -0.73 1.01 -21.80
CA SER A 73 -0.67 -0.27 -22.49
C SER A 73 -1.94 -1.12 -22.30
N SER A 74 -2.18 -2.05 -23.23
CA SER A 74 -3.20 -3.10 -23.08
C SER A 74 -2.96 -4.02 -21.88
N GLN A 75 -1.76 -3.99 -21.30
CA GLN A 75 -1.31 -4.86 -20.19
C GLN A 75 -1.61 -4.28 -18.80
N SER A 76 -2.34 -3.16 -18.75
CA SER A 76 -2.62 -2.45 -17.52
C SER A 76 -3.46 -3.25 -16.53
N LEU A 77 -4.31 -4.16 -17.01
CA LEU A 77 -5.13 -5.02 -16.14
C LEU A 77 -4.31 -6.14 -15.52
N GLU A 78 -3.37 -6.71 -16.27
CA GLU A 78 -2.45 -7.76 -15.83
C GLU A 78 -1.56 -7.26 -14.71
N PHE A 79 -1.11 -6.01 -14.78
CA PHE A 79 -0.44 -5.35 -13.68
C PHE A 79 -1.27 -5.36 -12.39
N TRP A 80 -2.54 -4.96 -12.46
CA TRP A 80 -3.40 -4.92 -11.28
C TRP A 80 -3.85 -6.29 -10.81
N GLN A 81 -3.95 -7.26 -11.72
CA GLN A 81 -4.15 -8.66 -11.37
C GLN A 81 -2.97 -9.16 -10.53
N GLY A 82 -1.73 -8.93 -11.00
CA GLY A 82 -0.52 -9.22 -10.24
C GLY A 82 -0.50 -8.50 -8.89
N TYR A 83 -0.85 -7.21 -8.85
CA TYR A 83 -0.93 -6.47 -7.60
C TYR A 83 -1.89 -7.09 -6.58
N ARG A 84 -3.09 -7.52 -7.03
CA ARG A 84 -4.07 -8.18 -6.16
C ARG A 84 -3.54 -9.50 -5.61
N ASP A 85 -2.90 -10.31 -6.46
CA ASP A 85 -2.35 -11.60 -6.07
C ASP A 85 -1.14 -11.44 -5.15
N GLY A 86 -0.28 -10.46 -5.42
CA GLY A 86 0.87 -10.11 -4.58
C GLY A 86 0.46 -9.67 -3.17
N LYS A 87 -0.66 -8.94 -3.06
CA LYS A 87 -1.24 -8.59 -1.75
C LYS A 87 -1.73 -9.80 -0.96
N LYS A 88 -2.21 -10.84 -1.65
CA LYS A 88 -2.72 -12.08 -1.03
C LYS A 88 -1.59 -13.05 -0.64
N SER A 89 -0.40 -12.89 -1.22
CA SER A 89 0.80 -13.64 -0.84
C SER A 89 1.26 -13.22 0.56
N ARG A 90 0.60 -13.77 1.60
CA ARG A 90 0.63 -13.24 2.97
C ARG A 90 1.79 -13.71 3.82
N ARG A 91 2.66 -14.59 3.34
CA ARG A 91 3.84 -15.14 4.04
C ARG A 91 4.55 -16.07 3.05
N THR A 92 5.85 -16.23 3.21
CA THR A 92 6.76 -17.06 2.38
C THR A 92 7.04 -16.48 0.99
N ILE A 93 8.27 -15.95 0.83
CA ILE A 93 9.06 -16.40 -0.31
C ILE A 93 9.12 -17.92 -0.11
N PRO A 94 8.54 -18.73 -1.00
CA PRO A 94 8.43 -20.15 -0.73
C PRO A 94 9.85 -20.74 -0.76
N ALA A 95 10.16 -21.67 0.16
CA ALA A 95 11.35 -22.51 0.08
C ALA A 95 11.43 -23.13 -1.33
N PRO A 96 12.63 -23.49 -1.84
CA PRO A 96 12.87 -23.86 -3.25
C PRO A 96 11.81 -24.77 -3.89
N ASP A 97 11.17 -25.65 -3.10
CA ASP A 97 10.20 -26.65 -3.57
C ASP A 97 8.72 -26.36 -3.27
N SER A 98 8.41 -25.27 -2.58
CA SER A 98 7.04 -24.77 -2.44
C SER A 98 6.73 -23.88 -3.64
N ARG A 99 5.52 -23.95 -4.24
CA ARG A 99 5.14 -23.24 -5.48
C ARG A 99 5.54 -21.76 -5.41
N SER A 100 6.76 -21.51 -5.86
CA SER A 100 7.52 -20.31 -5.53
C SER A 100 7.15 -19.21 -6.52
N LEU A 101 7.38 -17.95 -6.16
CA LEU A 101 7.46 -16.89 -7.16
C LEU A 101 8.56 -17.19 -8.20
N ALA A 102 9.51 -18.07 -7.86
CA ALA A 102 10.54 -18.58 -8.74
C ALA A 102 9.98 -19.18 -10.04
N PRO A 103 9.08 -20.19 -10.08
CA PRO A 103 8.52 -20.68 -11.34
C PRO A 103 7.66 -19.67 -12.13
N ILE A 104 7.22 -18.54 -11.56
CA ILE A 104 6.62 -17.44 -12.34
C ILE A 104 7.73 -16.59 -13.00
N LEU A 105 8.89 -16.48 -12.35
CA LEU A 105 10.07 -15.77 -12.85
C LEU A 105 11.02 -16.63 -13.69
N LEU A 106 10.97 -17.97 -13.56
CA LEU A 106 11.86 -18.97 -14.20
C LEU A 106 11.22 -19.69 -15.39
N LYS A 107 9.91 -19.57 -15.63
CA LYS A 107 9.23 -20.37 -16.67
C LYS A 107 9.47 -19.95 -18.11
N SER A 108 10.33 -19.00 -18.38
CA SER A 108 10.60 -18.62 -19.76
C SER A 108 12.00 -18.05 -19.91
N VAL A 109 12.77 -18.68 -20.78
CA VAL A 109 14.07 -18.16 -21.25
C VAL A 109 13.90 -16.76 -21.88
N ASN A 110 12.66 -16.36 -22.21
CA ASN A 110 12.23 -14.99 -22.49
C ASN A 110 10.76 -14.78 -22.03
N PRO A 111 10.48 -14.20 -20.86
CA PRO A 111 9.12 -13.95 -20.42
C PRO A 111 8.41 -12.97 -21.34
N SER A 112 7.15 -13.27 -21.65
CA SER A 112 6.32 -12.35 -22.43
C SER A 112 6.18 -11.03 -21.68
N LYS A 113 5.98 -9.93 -22.42
CA LYS A 113 5.80 -8.61 -21.81
C LYS A 113 4.62 -8.59 -20.80
N SER A 114 3.58 -9.37 -21.05
CA SER A 114 2.44 -9.51 -20.13
C SER A 114 2.85 -10.18 -18.81
N GLU A 115 3.61 -11.28 -18.87
CA GLU A 115 4.14 -11.97 -17.68
C GLU A 115 5.07 -11.06 -16.86
N GLN A 116 5.92 -10.28 -17.53
CA GLN A 116 6.79 -9.32 -16.86
C GLN A 116 5.98 -8.25 -16.11
N ILE A 117 4.93 -7.71 -16.74
CA ILE A 117 4.04 -6.69 -16.14
C ILE A 117 3.22 -7.27 -14.99
N TYR A 118 2.71 -8.49 -15.12
CA TYR A 118 2.06 -9.21 -14.03
C TYR A 118 3.02 -9.40 -12.85
N ALA A 119 4.26 -9.85 -13.10
CA ALA A 119 5.27 -10.04 -12.06
C ALA A 119 5.67 -8.73 -11.37
N LEU A 120 5.72 -7.62 -12.11
CA LEU A 120 5.90 -6.28 -11.54
C LEU A 120 4.74 -5.92 -10.60
N GLY A 121 3.50 -6.18 -11.04
CA GLY A 121 2.31 -6.05 -10.20
C GLY A 121 2.40 -6.86 -8.91
N MET A 122 2.77 -8.13 -9.01
CA MET A 122 2.97 -9.04 -7.86
C MET A 122 3.95 -8.45 -6.84
N ARG A 123 5.12 -8.01 -7.31
CA ARG A 123 6.15 -7.38 -6.45
C ARG A 123 5.60 -6.11 -5.79
N LEU A 124 4.84 -5.30 -6.52
CA LEU A 124 4.21 -4.09 -5.99
C LEU A 124 3.25 -4.42 -4.84
N GLY A 125 2.35 -5.39 -5.06
CA GLY A 125 1.36 -5.81 -4.07
C GLY A 125 1.99 -6.34 -2.78
N TRP A 126 3.04 -7.15 -2.93
CA TRP A 126 3.79 -7.70 -1.81
C TRP A 126 4.52 -6.62 -1.01
N CYS A 127 5.26 -5.75 -1.71
CA CYS A 127 6.01 -4.65 -1.08
C CYS A 127 5.06 -3.71 -0.31
N TYR A 128 3.92 -3.37 -0.91
CA TYR A 128 2.87 -2.58 -0.27
C TYR A 128 2.39 -3.22 1.05
N VAL A 129 2.03 -4.52 1.06
CA VAL A 129 1.54 -5.18 2.27
C VAL A 129 2.60 -5.24 3.35
N ARG A 130 3.84 -5.54 2.96
CA ARG A 130 4.97 -5.62 3.88
C ARG A 130 5.24 -4.27 4.56
N LEU A 131 5.27 -3.19 3.79
CA LEU A 131 5.46 -1.84 4.33
C LEU A 131 4.26 -1.39 5.16
N LYS A 132 3.02 -1.66 4.71
CA LYS A 132 1.79 -1.39 5.47
C LYS A 132 1.85 -2.02 6.85
N ASN A 133 2.11 -3.33 6.92
CA ASN A 133 2.11 -4.06 8.19
C ASN A 133 3.21 -3.58 9.12
N TYR A 134 4.38 -3.25 8.56
CA TYR A 134 5.49 -2.68 9.32
C TYR A 134 5.11 -1.32 9.93
N LEU A 135 4.60 -0.38 9.13
CA LEU A 135 4.22 0.95 9.60
C LEU A 135 3.06 0.91 10.60
N LEU A 136 2.08 0.03 10.40
CA LEU A 136 1.00 -0.17 11.37
C LEU A 136 1.55 -0.63 12.72
N ARG A 137 2.49 -1.59 12.73
CA ARG A 137 3.12 -2.06 13.97
C ARG A 137 3.89 -0.94 14.68
N VAL A 138 4.76 -0.24 13.96
CA VAL A 138 5.55 0.88 14.51
C VAL A 138 4.65 1.97 15.09
N THR A 139 3.61 2.35 14.34
CA THR A 139 2.66 3.38 14.80
C THR A 139 1.95 2.96 16.08
N LYS A 140 1.53 1.69 16.18
CA LYS A 140 0.89 1.15 17.40
C LYS A 140 1.84 1.17 18.58
N GLU A 141 3.09 0.72 18.39
CA GLU A 141 4.10 0.72 19.46
C GLU A 141 4.39 2.14 19.96
N GLN A 142 4.55 3.11 19.05
CA GLN A 142 4.77 4.51 19.42
C GLN A 142 3.57 5.11 20.16
N LYS A 143 2.34 4.89 19.67
CA LYS A 143 1.12 5.34 20.35
C LYS A 143 0.97 4.72 21.74
N LEU A 144 1.25 3.42 21.88
CA LEU A 144 1.18 2.72 23.17
C LEU A 144 2.24 3.26 24.14
N ASN A 145 3.45 3.53 23.68
CA ASN A 145 4.51 4.11 24.52
C ASN A 145 4.17 5.54 24.96
N ALA A 146 3.63 6.36 24.06
CA ALA A 146 3.12 7.69 24.41
C ALA A 146 1.97 7.62 25.44
N ALA A 147 1.05 6.66 25.27
CA ALA A 147 -0.05 6.42 26.21
C ALA A 147 0.46 6.07 27.62
N LYS A 148 1.46 5.18 27.71
CA LYS A 148 2.06 4.76 28.99
C LYS A 148 2.74 5.90 29.73
N GLN A 149 3.28 6.89 29.01
CA GLN A 149 3.90 8.07 29.62
C GLN A 149 2.87 9.07 30.17
N LEU A 150 1.65 9.08 29.62
CA LEU A 150 0.54 9.88 30.12
C LEU A 150 -0.08 9.16 31.33
N LYS A 151 0.35 9.53 32.54
CA LYS A 151 -0.08 8.95 33.84
C LYS A 151 -1.59 9.02 34.18
N ASN A 152 -2.42 9.58 33.30
CA ASN A 152 -3.87 9.67 33.50
C ASN A 152 -4.55 8.60 32.65
N SER A 153 -5.53 7.88 33.18
CA SER A 153 -6.13 6.67 32.58
C SER A 153 -7.19 6.91 31.50
N GLN A 154 -7.68 8.15 31.32
CA GLN A 154 -8.65 8.52 30.28
C GLN A 154 -8.14 8.58 28.81
N PRO A 155 -6.87 8.93 28.48
CA PRO A 155 -6.33 8.90 27.11
C PRO A 155 -6.03 7.48 26.59
N ILE A 156 -6.01 6.45 27.45
CA ILE A 156 -5.65 5.08 27.04
C ILE A 156 -6.80 4.44 26.23
N LEU A 157 -8.06 4.71 26.61
CA LEU A 157 -9.23 4.16 25.91
C LEU A 157 -9.38 4.71 24.48
N SER A 158 -9.12 6.00 24.26
CA SER A 158 -9.14 6.59 22.91
C SER A 158 -8.03 6.02 22.03
N ILE A 159 -6.85 5.76 22.59
CA ILE A 159 -5.73 5.13 21.87
C ILE A 159 -6.05 3.68 21.53
N ILE A 160 -6.70 2.93 22.41
CA ILE A 160 -7.16 1.55 22.12
C ILE A 160 -8.19 1.55 20.97
N GLN A 161 -9.14 2.49 20.97
CA GLN A 161 -10.11 2.65 19.87
C GLN A 161 -9.42 2.99 18.54
N GLU A 162 -8.43 3.89 18.56
CA GLU A 162 -7.63 4.19 17.37
C GLU A 162 -6.84 2.98 16.86
N ILE A 163 -6.25 2.18 17.75
CA ILE A 163 -5.52 0.96 17.41
C ILE A 163 -6.46 -0.07 16.77
N GLN A 164 -7.66 -0.24 17.32
CA GLN A 164 -8.70 -1.13 16.77
C GLN A 164 -9.21 -0.63 15.41
N ALA A 165 -9.38 0.68 15.24
CA ALA A 165 -9.73 1.28 13.95
C ALA A 165 -8.64 1.05 12.90
N MET A 166 -7.36 1.07 13.29
CA MET A 166 -6.24 0.76 12.40
C MET A 166 -6.24 -0.71 11.94
N ASP A 167 -6.68 -1.65 12.77
CA ASP A 167 -6.83 -3.06 12.40
C ASP A 167 -7.98 -3.31 11.42
N ASN A 168 -9.03 -2.48 11.49
CA ASN A 168 -10.19 -2.54 10.59
C ASN A 168 -9.95 -1.86 9.23
N THR A 169 -8.76 -1.33 8.94
CA THR A 169 -8.48 -0.58 7.69
C THR A 169 -8.46 -1.40 6.39
N ASP A 170 -8.69 -2.72 6.44
CA ASP A 170 -9.08 -3.47 5.24
C ASP A 170 -10.51 -3.11 4.77
N SER A 171 -11.32 -2.42 5.59
CA SER A 171 -12.64 -1.83 5.25
C SER A 171 -12.62 -0.29 5.09
N LEU A 172 -11.62 0.28 4.40
CA LEU A 172 -11.64 1.68 3.94
C LEU A 172 -12.69 1.94 2.81
N VAL A 173 -13.88 1.37 2.98
CA VAL A 173 -15.19 1.87 2.53
C VAL A 173 -16.08 1.90 3.78
N SER A 174 -15.84 2.87 4.66
CA SER A 174 -16.87 3.41 5.55
C SER A 174 -16.48 4.84 5.89
N TRP A 175 -16.61 5.71 4.89
CA TRP A 175 -16.89 7.11 5.15
C TRP A 175 -18.40 7.17 5.39
N GLY A 176 -18.80 7.04 6.65
CA GLY A 176 -20.19 7.00 7.08
C GLY A 176 -20.24 6.99 8.60
N GLY A 177 -19.85 8.11 9.21
CA GLY A 177 -19.77 8.24 10.67
C GLY A 177 -19.64 9.69 11.13
N LEU A 178 -20.38 10.60 10.48
CA LEU A 178 -20.69 11.98 10.89
C LEU A 178 -22.04 12.26 10.20
N ALA A 179 -23.18 12.46 10.86
CA ALA A 179 -23.48 12.78 12.25
C ALA A 179 -24.92 12.34 12.58
N GLU A 180 -25.17 11.77 13.76
CA GLU A 180 -26.48 11.82 14.40
C GLU A 180 -26.28 12.25 15.86
N ARG A 181 -26.04 13.55 16.03
CA ARG A 181 -26.55 14.26 17.19
C ARG A 181 -27.65 15.19 16.66
N ARG A 182 -28.82 15.08 17.31
CA ARG A 182 -30.00 15.94 17.24
C ARG A 182 -30.96 15.63 16.09
N PHE A 183 -31.96 14.81 16.38
CA PHE A 183 -33.37 15.21 16.27
C PHE A 183 -34.18 14.39 17.29
N ASN A 184 -34.22 14.91 18.53
CA ASN A 184 -35.37 14.72 19.42
C ASN A 184 -35.99 16.11 19.56
N SER A 185 -37.06 16.36 18.82
CA SER A 185 -38.10 17.37 19.06
C SER A 185 -39.32 16.94 18.26
#